data_AF-A0A7C7GAV8-F1
#
_entry.id   AF-A0A7C7GAV8-F1
#
_cell.length_a   1.000
_cell.length_b   1.000
_cell.length_c   1.000
_cell.angle_alpha   90.00
_cell.angle_beta   90.00
_cell.angle_gamma   90.00
#
_symmetry.space_group_name_H-M   'P 1'
#
loop_
_entity.id
_entity.type
_entity.pdbx_description
1 polymer ?
#
loop_
_entity_poly.entity_id
_entity_poly.type
_entity_poly.pdbx_seq_one_letter_code
_entity_poly.pdbx_strand_id
1 'polypeptide(L)'
;MKIVLISIMSFSFAFGQDSLPRSLTAEEKTRLHEIGISRTITDPPDSVVYAPAEFDSVAGIIFAWESYYDLLTDLIKEVAEDDTAWVVVDNIAEEVSATTTLTNEGVNMDHVVFQRIATNSVWIRDYGPWWIYQPDGSRAVLDLVYNRPRPQDDEYPENLAAEWNIDYYGLGLVEAGGNMLLDGTGNVFISNIIFDASQGFDPNLTQDELNEYFLDYYGVENVIITDHLQYDGTGHIDMFVKVINDSTVIVGEYTSSTSGAGNNYNICNNVAAQIAGLTNGNGRPYTVERMLMPPYSGGVTYTYINSLIVNKKVFVPVYGFSTDVAVLAQYELIMPGYEIIGYDCNQIIPANGAIHCIAMKVPAMLFQDSCAQWSKGDVNADDVVDIIDVLIAVDIILNSGEAQPCVYFAADMDEDGNVTFFDVIQILNIIMDL
;
A
#
# COMPACT_ATOMS: atom_id res chain seq x y z
N MET A 1 55.93 -9.18 21.93
CA MET A 1 54.96 -10.18 21.45
C MET A 1 53.84 -9.40 20.77
N LYS A 2 53.83 -9.34 19.43
CA LYS A 2 52.82 -8.62 18.65
C LYS A 2 51.55 -9.48 18.63
N ILE A 3 50.45 -8.97 19.19
CA ILE A 3 49.14 -9.61 19.09
C ILE A 3 48.55 -9.18 17.75
N VAL A 4 48.43 -10.13 16.84
CA VAL A 4 47.72 -9.98 15.56
C VAL A 4 46.25 -10.30 15.86
N LEU A 5 45.36 -9.31 15.74
CA LEU A 5 43.93 -9.57 15.63
C LEU A 5 43.65 -10.08 14.21
N ILE A 6 43.30 -11.35 14.09
CA ILE A 6 42.75 -11.93 12.87
C ILE A 6 41.25 -11.69 12.94
N SER A 7 40.75 -10.75 12.15
CA SER A 7 39.31 -10.64 11.86
C SER A 7 38.93 -11.83 10.97
N ILE A 8 38.15 -12.76 11.50
CA ILE A 8 37.56 -13.84 10.72
C ILE A 8 36.30 -13.25 10.10
N MET A 9 36.41 -12.87 8.82
CA MET A 9 35.29 -12.48 8.00
C MET A 9 34.57 -13.77 7.60
N SER A 10 33.44 -14.05 8.25
CA SER A 10 32.57 -15.18 7.94
C SER A 10 31.79 -14.86 6.67
N PHE A 11 32.23 -15.36 5.52
CA PHE A 11 31.39 -15.38 4.32
C PHE A 11 30.43 -16.57 4.43
N SER A 12 29.18 -16.30 4.79
CA SER A 12 28.08 -17.24 4.62
C SER A 12 27.62 -17.16 3.16
N PHE A 13 27.96 -18.15 2.35
CA PHE A 13 27.31 -18.35 1.06
C PHE A 13 25.94 -18.97 1.30
N ALA A 14 24.89 -18.14 1.35
CA ALA A 14 23.54 -18.63 1.09
C ALA A 14 23.45 -18.92 -0.42
N PHE A 15 23.03 -20.12 -0.78
CA PHE A 15 22.63 -20.43 -2.16
C PHE A 15 21.29 -19.73 -2.41
N GLY A 16 21.34 -18.43 -2.73
CA GLY A 16 20.18 -17.64 -3.12
C GLY A 16 19.82 -17.89 -4.59
N GLN A 17 18.53 -17.84 -4.88
CA GLN A 17 17.99 -17.58 -6.22
C GLN A 17 18.66 -16.31 -6.76
N ASP A 18 19.08 -16.29 -8.03
CA ASP A 18 19.57 -15.05 -8.65
C ASP A 18 18.47 -13.99 -8.50
N SER A 19 18.76 -12.85 -7.86
CA SER A 19 17.75 -11.83 -7.57
C SER A 19 17.11 -11.35 -8.87
N LEU A 20 15.83 -11.66 -9.07
CA LEU A 20 15.10 -11.19 -10.25
C LEU A 20 15.01 -9.66 -10.21
N PRO A 21 15.31 -8.95 -11.31
CA PRO A 21 15.07 -7.51 -11.38
C PRO A 21 13.57 -7.22 -11.36
N ARG A 22 13.19 -5.98 -11.03
CA ARG A 22 11.77 -5.57 -11.06
C ARG A 22 11.20 -5.60 -12.49
N SER A 23 12.02 -5.23 -13.46
CA SER A 23 11.72 -5.31 -14.89
C SER A 23 11.79 -6.75 -15.42
N LEU A 24 11.11 -7.05 -16.54
CA LEU A 24 11.24 -8.34 -17.23
C LEU A 24 12.69 -8.63 -17.68
N THR A 25 13.20 -9.80 -17.31
CA THR A 25 14.44 -10.37 -17.86
C THR A 25 14.25 -10.76 -19.34
N ALA A 26 15.36 -11.03 -20.04
CA ALA A 26 15.30 -11.50 -21.42
C ALA A 26 14.57 -12.84 -21.57
N GLU A 27 14.66 -13.71 -20.56
CA GLU A 27 13.97 -14.99 -20.52
C GLU A 27 12.46 -14.81 -20.30
N GLU A 28 12.07 -14.00 -19.31
CA GLU A 28 10.65 -13.76 -18.98
C GLU A 28 9.88 -13.13 -20.16
N LYS A 29 10.54 -12.33 -21.00
CA LYS A 29 9.92 -11.80 -22.24
C LYS A 29 9.47 -12.89 -23.21
N THR A 30 10.05 -14.09 -23.16
CA THR A 30 9.61 -15.24 -23.97
C THR A 30 8.40 -15.96 -23.36
N ARG A 31 8.10 -15.67 -22.10
CA ARG A 31 7.10 -16.33 -21.26
C ARG A 31 5.90 -15.43 -20.94
N LEU A 32 5.74 -14.28 -21.59
CA LEU A 32 4.60 -13.38 -21.36
C LEU A 32 3.23 -14.06 -21.54
N HIS A 33 3.17 -15.11 -22.36
CA HIS A 33 1.96 -15.92 -22.54
C HIS A 33 1.54 -16.72 -21.28
N GLU A 34 2.39 -16.76 -20.24
CA GLU A 34 2.12 -17.42 -18.96
C GLU A 34 1.41 -16.51 -17.93
N ILE A 35 1.37 -15.20 -18.17
CA ILE A 35 0.72 -14.22 -17.27
C ILE A 35 -0.77 -14.54 -17.16
N GLY A 36 -1.27 -14.64 -15.92
CA GLY A 36 -2.68 -14.86 -15.61
C GLY A 36 -3.22 -16.27 -15.89
N ILE A 37 -2.39 -17.25 -16.28
CA ILE A 37 -2.86 -18.62 -16.58
C ILE A 37 -3.52 -19.29 -15.36
N SER A 38 -2.98 -19.06 -14.16
CA SER A 38 -3.40 -19.74 -12.93
C SER A 38 -4.41 -18.94 -12.09
N ARG A 39 -4.85 -17.77 -12.56
CA ARG A 39 -5.67 -16.84 -11.77
C ARG A 39 -7.09 -17.36 -11.51
N THR A 40 -7.48 -17.37 -10.24
CA THR A 40 -8.89 -17.47 -9.84
C THR A 40 -9.57 -16.11 -9.94
N ILE A 41 -10.39 -15.91 -10.97
CA ILE A 41 -11.23 -14.70 -11.08
C ILE A 41 -12.54 -14.93 -10.32
N THR A 42 -12.96 -13.97 -9.52
CA THR A 42 -14.23 -14.00 -8.78
C THR A 42 -15.21 -12.95 -9.31
N ASP A 43 -16.46 -12.99 -8.85
CA ASP A 43 -17.33 -11.82 -8.95
C ASP A 43 -16.80 -10.72 -7.99
N PRO A 44 -17.09 -9.42 -8.25
CA PRO A 44 -16.73 -8.34 -7.33
C PRO A 44 -17.44 -8.49 -5.97
N PRO A 45 -16.93 -7.83 -4.91
CA PRO A 45 -17.62 -7.73 -3.63
C PRO A 45 -19.01 -7.10 -3.79
N ASP A 46 -20.00 -7.60 -3.04
CA ASP A 46 -21.36 -7.04 -3.04
C ASP A 46 -21.40 -5.57 -2.60
N SER A 47 -20.45 -5.17 -1.75
CA SER A 47 -20.30 -3.80 -1.26
C SER A 47 -18.86 -3.53 -0.81
N VAL A 48 -18.36 -2.35 -1.17
CA VAL A 48 -17.07 -1.82 -0.73
C VAL A 48 -17.34 -0.56 0.07
N VAL A 49 -16.85 -0.52 1.31
CA VAL A 49 -16.91 0.70 2.14
C VAL A 49 -15.80 1.66 1.72
N TYR A 50 -14.58 1.13 1.60
CA TYR A 50 -13.40 1.94 1.37
C TYR A 50 -12.19 1.09 0.93
N ALA A 51 -11.43 1.57 -0.05
CA ALA A 51 -10.11 1.04 -0.39
C ALA A 51 -9.02 1.94 0.25
N PRO A 52 -8.22 1.43 1.20
CA PRO A 52 -7.24 2.24 1.93
C PRO A 52 -6.15 2.80 1.03
N ALA A 53 -5.91 4.10 1.20
CA ALA A 53 -4.82 4.83 0.57
C ALA A 53 -3.49 4.54 1.25
N GLU A 54 -2.39 4.90 0.58
CA GLU A 54 -1.07 4.66 1.14
C GLU A 54 -0.79 5.52 2.37
N PHE A 55 -1.45 6.65 2.61
CA PHE A 55 -1.22 7.44 3.83
C PHE A 55 -2.08 6.98 5.02
N ASP A 56 -2.96 6.00 4.83
CA ASP A 56 -3.77 5.46 5.90
C ASP A 56 -2.93 4.66 6.91
N SER A 57 -3.49 4.53 8.12
CA SER A 57 -2.85 3.79 9.20
C SER A 57 -2.73 2.31 8.85
N VAL A 58 -1.63 1.69 9.27
CA VAL A 58 -1.31 0.29 8.98
C VAL A 58 -1.27 -0.52 10.27
N ALA A 59 -1.66 -1.79 10.19
CA ALA A 59 -1.34 -2.79 11.21
C ALA A 59 0.13 -3.23 11.12
N GLY A 60 0.74 -3.00 9.96
CA GLY A 60 2.13 -3.34 9.70
C GLY A 60 2.44 -3.50 8.22
N ILE A 61 3.57 -4.14 7.93
CA ILE A 61 4.14 -4.24 6.58
C ILE A 61 4.54 -5.69 6.29
N ILE A 62 4.26 -6.14 5.07
CA ILE A 62 4.70 -7.41 4.51
C ILE A 62 6.00 -7.19 3.71
N PHE A 63 6.98 -8.06 3.96
CA PHE A 63 8.25 -8.11 3.26
C PHE A 63 8.50 -9.53 2.75
N ALA A 64 8.85 -9.67 1.47
CA ALA A 64 9.30 -10.94 0.90
C ALA A 64 10.81 -11.13 1.11
N TRP A 65 11.22 -12.17 1.83
CA TRP A 65 12.60 -12.41 2.21
C TRP A 65 13.43 -13.06 1.09
N GLU A 66 13.55 -12.38 -0.04
CA GLU A 66 14.12 -12.99 -1.27
C GLU A 66 15.51 -12.46 -1.63
N SER A 67 15.75 -11.15 -1.43
CA SER A 67 17.01 -10.49 -1.78
C SER A 67 17.16 -9.16 -1.07
N TYR A 68 18.33 -8.53 -1.18
CA TYR A 68 18.64 -7.27 -0.48
C TYR A 68 18.47 -7.36 1.04
N TYR A 69 18.90 -8.48 1.64
CA TYR A 69 18.68 -8.82 3.04
C TYR A 69 19.12 -7.74 4.04
N ASP A 70 20.19 -6.99 3.74
CA ASP A 70 20.63 -5.88 4.60
C ASP A 70 19.55 -4.78 4.66
N LEU A 71 19.05 -4.33 3.51
CA LEU A 71 17.97 -3.34 3.43
C LEU A 71 16.67 -3.88 4.04
N LEU A 72 16.30 -5.13 3.73
CA LEU A 72 15.12 -5.75 4.34
C LEU A 72 15.24 -5.80 5.87
N THR A 73 16.40 -6.17 6.40
CA THR A 73 16.64 -6.23 7.85
C THR A 73 16.48 -4.86 8.49
N ASP A 74 17.05 -3.82 7.88
CA ASP A 74 16.96 -2.44 8.36
C ASP A 74 15.51 -1.93 8.38
N LEU A 75 14.72 -2.22 7.34
CA LEU A 75 13.32 -1.84 7.25
C LEU A 75 12.44 -2.65 8.23
N ILE A 76 12.62 -3.97 8.28
CA ILE A 76 11.90 -4.86 9.20
C ILE A 76 12.17 -4.44 10.65
N LYS A 77 13.42 -4.10 10.98
CA LYS A 77 13.79 -3.62 12.31
C LYS A 77 13.00 -2.38 12.70
N GLU A 78 12.93 -1.39 11.82
CA GLU A 78 12.25 -0.13 12.11
C GLU A 78 10.73 -0.28 12.21
N VAL A 79 10.13 -1.15 11.38
CA VAL A 79 8.70 -1.50 11.48
C VAL A 79 8.44 -2.21 12.80
N ALA A 80 9.26 -3.20 13.16
CA ALA A 80 9.09 -4.04 14.35
C ALA A 80 9.27 -3.30 15.68
N GLU A 81 9.70 -2.04 15.70
CA GLU A 81 9.66 -1.22 16.92
C GLU A 81 8.23 -0.92 17.37
N ASP A 82 7.32 -0.67 16.43
CA ASP A 82 5.97 -0.16 16.72
C ASP A 82 4.83 -1.00 16.10
N ASP A 83 5.10 -1.67 14.97
CA ASP A 83 4.12 -2.33 14.12
C ASP A 83 4.52 -3.78 13.78
N THR A 84 3.60 -4.55 13.18
CA THR A 84 3.91 -5.93 12.78
C THR A 84 4.72 -5.97 11.48
N ALA A 85 5.83 -6.70 11.48
CA ALA A 85 6.55 -7.06 10.26
C ALA A 85 6.21 -8.50 9.86
N TRP A 86 5.40 -8.66 8.82
CA TRP A 86 5.17 -9.98 8.21
C TRP A 86 6.32 -10.29 7.26
N VAL A 87 7.03 -11.38 7.51
CA VAL A 87 8.19 -11.81 6.72
C VAL A 87 7.82 -13.08 5.97
N VAL A 88 7.64 -12.95 4.67
CA VAL A 88 7.31 -14.05 3.76
C VAL A 88 8.59 -14.82 3.44
N VAL A 89 8.53 -16.14 3.60
CA VAL A 89 9.62 -17.07 3.37
C VAL A 89 9.07 -18.31 2.65
N ASP A 90 9.88 -18.90 1.77
CA ASP A 90 9.50 -20.04 0.96
C ASP A 90 9.25 -21.31 1.79
N ASN A 91 10.04 -21.48 2.85
CA ASN A 91 10.07 -22.72 3.61
C ASN A 91 10.76 -22.56 4.98
N ILE A 92 10.74 -23.63 5.76
CA ILE A 92 11.31 -23.68 7.12
C ILE A 92 12.82 -23.36 7.13
N ALA A 93 13.58 -23.76 6.11
CA ALA A 93 15.02 -23.51 6.10
C ALA A 93 15.32 -22.02 5.93
N GLU A 94 14.55 -21.34 5.10
CA GLU A 94 14.63 -19.89 4.94
C GLU A 94 14.15 -19.15 6.19
N GLU A 95 13.05 -19.59 6.82
CA GLU A 95 12.59 -19.02 8.09
C GLU A 95 13.69 -19.06 9.17
N VAL A 96 14.40 -20.19 9.28
CA VAL A 96 15.52 -20.34 10.23
C VAL A 96 16.67 -19.38 9.88
N SER A 97 16.94 -19.19 8.59
CA SER A 97 17.96 -18.25 8.11
C SER A 97 17.56 -16.81 8.46
N ALA A 98 16.35 -16.39 8.10
CA ALA A 98 15.80 -15.06 8.39
C ALA A 98 15.77 -14.80 9.90
N THR A 99 15.26 -15.75 10.69
CA THR A 99 15.24 -15.67 12.17
C THR A 99 16.65 -15.42 12.73
N THR A 100 17.65 -16.14 12.22
CA THR A 100 19.04 -15.99 12.66
C THR A 100 19.57 -14.59 12.36
N THR A 101 19.37 -14.11 11.13
CA THR A 101 19.81 -12.76 10.71
C THR A 101 19.12 -11.67 11.53
N LEU A 102 17.78 -11.67 11.57
CA LEU A 102 16.98 -10.66 12.27
C LEU A 102 17.31 -10.62 13.78
N THR A 103 17.46 -11.79 14.42
CA THR A 103 17.84 -11.85 15.84
C THR A 103 19.23 -11.27 16.08
N ASN A 104 20.20 -11.57 15.21
CA ASN A 104 21.57 -11.08 15.36
C ASN A 104 21.68 -9.56 15.17
N GLU A 105 20.86 -8.99 14.29
CA GLU A 105 20.77 -7.54 14.07
C GLU A 105 19.90 -6.82 15.10
N GLY A 106 19.34 -7.57 16.07
CA GLY A 106 18.60 -7.02 17.20
C GLY A 106 17.21 -6.52 16.81
N VAL A 107 16.57 -7.14 15.82
CA VAL A 107 15.16 -6.90 15.51
C VAL A 107 14.28 -7.37 16.68
N ASN A 108 13.23 -6.59 16.97
CA ASN A 108 12.21 -7.00 17.94
C ASN A 108 11.37 -8.16 17.40
N MET A 109 11.78 -9.39 17.69
CA MET A 109 11.13 -10.59 17.18
C MET A 109 9.70 -10.80 17.72
N ASP A 110 9.28 -10.10 18.78
CA ASP A 110 7.90 -10.16 19.27
C ASP A 110 6.91 -9.53 18.28
N HIS A 111 7.39 -8.68 17.37
CA HIS A 111 6.61 -8.03 16.32
C HIS A 111 6.88 -8.61 14.92
N VAL A 112 7.64 -9.70 14.81
CA VAL A 112 7.91 -10.39 13.54
C VAL A 112 7.03 -11.62 13.42
N VAL A 113 6.29 -11.71 12.31
CA VAL A 113 5.43 -12.86 11.99
C VAL A 113 5.89 -13.48 10.68
N PHE A 114 6.29 -14.74 10.70
CA PHE A 114 6.68 -15.45 9.49
C PHE A 114 5.48 -16.04 8.75
N GLN A 115 5.50 -15.94 7.42
CA GLN A 115 4.51 -16.53 6.53
C GLN A 115 5.20 -17.48 5.56
N ARG A 116 4.75 -18.74 5.51
CA ARG A 116 5.38 -19.76 4.67
C ARG A 116 4.64 -19.92 3.36
N ILE A 117 4.76 -18.89 2.53
CA ILE A 117 4.14 -18.82 1.20
C ILE A 117 5.28 -18.56 0.23
N ALA A 118 5.47 -19.46 -0.72
CA ALA A 118 6.60 -19.34 -1.62
C ALA A 118 6.42 -18.17 -2.60
N THR A 119 7.50 -17.46 -2.87
CA THR A 119 7.53 -16.31 -3.79
C THR A 119 8.63 -16.47 -4.84
N ASN A 120 8.54 -15.73 -5.95
CA ASN A 120 9.60 -15.69 -6.96
C ASN A 120 10.55 -14.52 -6.75
N SER A 121 10.07 -13.41 -6.17
CA SER A 121 10.85 -12.18 -6.09
C SER A 121 10.52 -11.30 -4.89
N VAL A 122 11.46 -10.40 -4.56
CA VAL A 122 11.34 -9.45 -3.44
C VAL A 122 10.28 -8.35 -3.66
N TRP A 123 9.76 -8.22 -4.89
CA TRP A 123 8.98 -7.07 -5.35
C TRP A 123 7.50 -7.12 -4.91
N ILE A 124 7.25 -7.43 -3.63
CA ILE A 124 5.93 -7.65 -3.02
C ILE A 124 4.96 -6.47 -3.21
N ARG A 125 5.46 -5.26 -3.49
CA ARG A 125 4.60 -4.13 -3.88
C ARG A 125 3.81 -4.40 -5.15
N ASP A 126 4.42 -5.09 -6.10
CA ASP A 126 3.85 -5.24 -7.43
C ASP A 126 2.81 -6.37 -7.47
N TYR A 127 3.01 -7.44 -6.70
CA TYR A 127 2.16 -8.64 -6.69
C TYR A 127 1.40 -8.87 -5.38
N GLY A 128 1.65 -8.07 -4.34
CA GLY A 128 1.06 -8.25 -3.02
C GLY A 128 -0.44 -7.92 -2.96
N PRO A 129 -1.09 -8.26 -1.83
CA PRO A 129 -2.53 -8.11 -1.62
C PRO A 129 -2.95 -6.65 -1.61
N TRP A 130 -3.87 -6.27 -2.48
CA TRP A 130 -4.63 -5.04 -2.29
C TRP A 130 -5.75 -5.27 -1.29
N TRP A 131 -6.30 -4.19 -0.74
CA TRP A 131 -7.24 -4.29 0.37
C TRP A 131 -8.48 -3.47 0.11
N ILE A 132 -9.59 -3.94 0.66
CA ILE A 132 -10.80 -3.16 0.85
C ILE A 132 -11.36 -3.42 2.25
N TYR A 133 -12.14 -2.46 2.73
CA TYR A 133 -13.00 -2.66 3.89
C TYR A 133 -14.42 -3.00 3.46
N GLN A 134 -14.97 -4.00 4.14
CA GLN A 134 -16.33 -4.47 3.97
C GLN A 134 -17.27 -3.77 4.95
N PRO A 135 -18.61 -3.83 4.73
CA PRO A 135 -19.60 -3.19 5.61
C PRO A 135 -19.52 -3.59 7.09
N ASP A 136 -19.04 -4.80 7.40
CA ASP A 136 -18.85 -5.29 8.77
C ASP A 136 -17.54 -4.81 9.44
N GLY A 137 -16.78 -3.95 8.75
CA GLY A 137 -15.49 -3.41 9.17
C GLY A 137 -14.31 -4.38 8.98
N SER A 138 -14.54 -5.57 8.44
CA SER A 138 -13.46 -6.51 8.10
C SER A 138 -12.69 -6.05 6.86
N ARG A 139 -11.48 -6.60 6.69
CA ARG A 139 -10.66 -6.41 5.49
C ARG A 139 -10.82 -7.62 4.58
N ALA A 140 -10.94 -7.38 3.29
CA ALA A 140 -10.81 -8.41 2.26
C ALA A 140 -9.60 -8.12 1.37
N VAL A 141 -9.07 -9.18 0.76
CA VAL A 141 -7.97 -9.10 -0.22
C VAL A 141 -8.55 -8.90 -1.60
N LEU A 142 -8.03 -7.92 -2.32
CA LEU A 142 -8.13 -7.79 -3.76
C LEU A 142 -6.84 -8.28 -4.40
N ASP A 143 -6.99 -8.99 -5.51
CA ASP A 143 -5.87 -9.62 -6.19
C ASP A 143 -5.87 -9.26 -7.68
N LEU A 144 -4.74 -8.74 -8.17
CA LEU A 144 -4.51 -8.31 -9.56
C LEU A 144 -3.65 -9.33 -10.30
N VAL A 145 -3.88 -9.54 -11.60
CA VAL A 145 -3.02 -10.43 -12.39
C VAL A 145 -1.65 -9.77 -12.52
N TYR A 146 -0.61 -10.39 -11.96
CA TYR A 146 0.72 -9.81 -11.98
C TYR A 146 1.30 -9.82 -13.41
N ASN A 147 1.79 -8.65 -13.86
CA ASN A 147 2.35 -8.45 -15.20
C ASN A 147 3.73 -9.13 -15.45
N ARG A 148 4.08 -10.18 -14.69
CA ARG A 148 5.30 -10.98 -14.86
C ARG A 148 4.95 -12.47 -14.88
N PRO A 149 5.68 -13.30 -15.63
CA PRO A 149 5.50 -14.76 -15.63
C PRO A 149 6.16 -15.40 -14.39
N ARG A 150 5.72 -14.94 -13.21
CA ARG A 150 6.18 -15.29 -11.87
C ARG A 150 4.97 -15.85 -11.10
N PRO A 151 4.64 -17.14 -11.29
CA PRO A 151 3.38 -17.70 -10.79
C PRO A 151 3.30 -17.71 -9.26
N GLN A 152 4.42 -17.83 -8.54
CA GLN A 152 4.39 -17.85 -7.07
C GLN A 152 4.15 -16.43 -6.52
N ASP A 153 4.66 -15.41 -7.19
CA ASP A 153 4.32 -14.02 -6.88
C ASP A 153 2.82 -13.76 -7.18
N ASP A 154 2.32 -14.20 -8.34
CA ASP A 154 0.93 -14.03 -8.77
C ASP A 154 -0.09 -14.80 -7.90
N GLU A 155 0.31 -15.92 -7.27
CA GLU A 155 -0.55 -16.71 -6.37
C GLU A 155 -0.48 -16.23 -4.91
N TYR A 156 0.43 -15.31 -4.57
CA TYR A 156 0.67 -14.91 -3.18
C TYR A 156 -0.59 -14.34 -2.49
N PRO A 157 -1.36 -13.40 -3.08
CA PRO A 157 -2.52 -12.82 -2.40
C PRO A 157 -3.64 -13.84 -2.10
N GLU A 158 -3.90 -14.78 -3.02
CA GLU A 158 -4.87 -15.87 -2.80
C GLU A 158 -4.43 -16.79 -1.64
N ASN A 159 -3.16 -17.18 -1.63
CA ASN A 159 -2.59 -18.00 -0.56
C ASN A 159 -2.61 -17.27 0.79
N LEU A 160 -2.34 -15.96 0.80
CA LEU A 160 -2.41 -15.13 1.99
C LEU A 160 -3.84 -15.06 2.54
N ALA A 161 -4.82 -14.79 1.67
CA ALA A 161 -6.22 -14.70 2.07
C ALA A 161 -6.71 -16.04 2.69
N ALA A 162 -6.29 -17.17 2.09
CA ALA A 162 -6.56 -18.49 2.63
C ALA A 162 -5.87 -18.74 3.98
N GLU A 163 -4.61 -18.33 4.15
CA GLU A 163 -3.88 -18.44 5.42
C GLU A 163 -4.52 -17.62 6.53
N TRP A 164 -4.98 -16.40 6.21
CA TRP A 164 -5.60 -15.47 7.16
C TRP A 164 -7.10 -15.72 7.37
N ASN A 165 -7.69 -16.61 6.55
CA ASN A 165 -9.12 -16.91 6.55
C ASN A 165 -9.96 -15.62 6.44
N ILE A 166 -9.66 -14.83 5.40
CA ILE A 166 -10.37 -13.60 5.03
C ILE A 166 -10.89 -13.72 3.60
N ASP A 167 -11.84 -12.85 3.24
CA ASP A 167 -12.42 -12.85 1.90
C ASP A 167 -11.39 -12.47 0.84
N TYR A 168 -11.54 -13.08 -0.33
CA TYR A 168 -10.66 -12.96 -1.48
C TYR A 168 -11.48 -12.59 -2.71
N TYR A 169 -11.02 -11.57 -3.44
CA TYR A 169 -11.59 -11.18 -4.72
C TYR A 169 -10.51 -11.05 -5.78
N GLY A 170 -10.55 -11.94 -6.77
CA GLY A 170 -9.58 -11.99 -7.86
C GLY A 170 -10.07 -11.25 -9.09
N LEU A 171 -9.36 -10.19 -9.50
CA LEU A 171 -9.66 -9.41 -10.70
C LEU A 171 -8.98 -10.00 -11.93
N GLY A 172 -9.63 -9.86 -13.08
CA GLY A 172 -9.03 -10.14 -14.40
C GLY A 172 -8.14 -9.02 -14.95
N LEU A 173 -7.86 -7.99 -14.16
CA LEU A 173 -7.04 -6.84 -14.55
C LEU A 173 -5.55 -7.19 -14.42
N VAL A 174 -4.80 -7.10 -15.53
CA VAL A 174 -3.34 -7.18 -15.51
C VAL A 174 -2.76 -5.85 -15.07
N GLU A 175 -2.18 -5.82 -13.87
CA GLU A 175 -1.58 -4.62 -13.30
C GLU A 175 -0.44 -4.98 -12.34
N ALA A 176 0.40 -4.02 -11.99
CA ALA A 176 1.40 -4.11 -10.95
C ALA A 176 1.15 -3.04 -9.90
N GLY A 177 1.17 -3.41 -8.61
CA GLY A 177 0.81 -2.49 -7.55
C GLY A 177 1.68 -1.23 -7.45
N GLY A 178 2.93 -1.25 -7.90
CA GLY A 178 3.74 -0.02 -7.99
C GLY A 178 3.26 0.98 -9.05
N ASN A 179 2.41 0.57 -9.98
CA ASN A 179 1.77 1.45 -10.94
C ASN A 179 0.44 2.04 -10.43
N MET A 180 0.07 1.81 -9.17
CA MET A 180 -1.20 2.26 -8.60
C MET A 180 -0.99 3.08 -7.32
N LEU A 181 -1.63 4.25 -7.26
CA LEU A 181 -1.67 5.09 -6.05
C LEU A 181 -3.10 5.54 -5.78
N LEU A 182 -3.73 4.98 -4.75
CA LEU A 182 -5.05 5.38 -4.27
C LEU A 182 -4.96 6.70 -3.51
N ASP A 183 -5.91 7.61 -3.76
CA ASP A 183 -5.98 8.90 -3.07
C ASP A 183 -6.84 8.90 -1.80
N GLY A 184 -7.55 7.79 -1.53
CA GLY A 184 -8.45 7.64 -0.39
C GLY A 184 -9.75 8.44 -0.49
N THR A 185 -10.05 9.03 -1.65
CA THR A 185 -11.26 9.82 -1.87
C THR A 185 -11.96 9.52 -3.18
N GLY A 186 -11.69 8.37 -3.79
CA GLY A 186 -12.37 7.90 -5.01
C GLY A 186 -11.59 8.11 -6.31
N ASN A 187 -10.28 8.39 -6.24
CA ASN A 187 -9.40 8.35 -7.40
C ASN A 187 -8.23 7.39 -7.22
N VAL A 188 -7.77 6.85 -8.33
CA VAL A 188 -6.48 6.15 -8.44
C VAL A 188 -5.63 6.84 -9.49
N PHE A 189 -4.35 7.02 -9.21
CA PHE A 189 -3.36 7.43 -10.19
C PHE A 189 -2.61 6.22 -10.72
N ILE A 190 -2.56 6.10 -12.05
CA ILE A 190 -1.76 5.10 -12.75
C ILE A 190 -0.97 5.75 -13.88
N SER A 191 0.10 5.11 -14.35
CA SER A 191 0.78 5.54 -15.56
C SER A 191 0.24 4.80 -16.79
N ASN A 192 0.42 5.38 -17.97
CA ASN A 192 0.06 4.79 -19.26
C ASN A 192 0.91 3.57 -19.66
N ILE A 193 1.81 3.08 -18.79
CA ILE A 193 2.52 1.82 -19.03
C ILE A 193 1.58 0.61 -19.06
N ILE A 194 0.41 0.73 -18.42
CA ILE A 194 -0.64 -0.31 -18.38
C ILE A 194 -1.15 -0.72 -19.78
N PHE A 195 -0.82 0.03 -20.83
CA PHE A 195 -1.17 -0.32 -22.22
C PHE A 195 0.00 -0.94 -23.01
N ASP A 196 1.17 -1.15 -22.39
CA ASP A 196 2.35 -1.66 -23.07
C ASP A 196 2.46 -3.18 -22.97
N ALA A 197 2.07 -3.87 -24.04
CA ALA A 197 2.20 -5.31 -24.19
C ALA A 197 3.65 -5.82 -24.03
N SER A 198 4.66 -4.99 -24.32
CA SER A 198 6.06 -5.37 -24.16
C SER A 198 6.50 -5.44 -22.69
N GLN A 199 5.71 -4.87 -21.78
CA GLN A 199 5.85 -4.96 -20.33
C GLN A 199 4.90 -5.98 -19.69
N GLY A 200 4.17 -6.76 -20.50
CA GLY A 200 3.26 -7.80 -20.02
C GLY A 200 1.86 -7.30 -19.67
N PHE A 201 1.50 -6.05 -20.01
CA PHE A 201 0.16 -5.52 -19.82
C PHE A 201 -0.76 -5.74 -21.04
N ASP A 202 -2.05 -5.37 -20.91
CA ASP A 202 -3.03 -5.49 -21.99
C ASP A 202 -3.09 -4.22 -22.87
N PRO A 203 -2.66 -4.27 -24.14
CA PRO A 203 -2.71 -3.13 -25.05
C PRO A 203 -4.12 -2.77 -25.54
N ASN A 204 -5.13 -3.62 -25.28
CA ASN A 204 -6.51 -3.39 -25.69
C ASN A 204 -7.38 -2.84 -24.56
N LEU A 205 -6.86 -2.78 -23.34
CA LEU A 205 -7.57 -2.26 -22.18
C LEU A 205 -8.00 -0.82 -22.44
N THR A 206 -9.25 -0.52 -22.10
CA THR A 206 -9.84 0.81 -22.28
C THR A 206 -9.99 1.54 -20.96
N GLN A 207 -10.11 2.86 -21.02
CA GLN A 207 -10.42 3.69 -19.85
C GLN A 207 -11.75 3.29 -19.21
N ASP A 208 -12.75 2.89 -19.99
CA ASP A 208 -14.06 2.50 -19.48
C ASP A 208 -13.98 1.18 -18.70
N GLU A 209 -13.26 0.17 -19.23
CA GLU A 209 -12.99 -1.09 -18.52
C GLU A 209 -12.18 -0.86 -17.24
N LEU A 210 -11.21 0.06 -17.28
CA LEU A 210 -10.46 0.46 -16.09
C LEU A 210 -11.38 1.06 -15.03
N ASN A 211 -12.21 2.03 -15.41
CA ASN A 211 -13.16 2.63 -14.48
C ASN A 211 -14.13 1.59 -13.92
N GLU A 212 -14.57 0.61 -14.71
CA GLU A 212 -15.44 -0.48 -14.26
C GLU A 212 -14.73 -1.38 -13.23
N TYR A 213 -13.51 -1.85 -13.50
CA TYR A 213 -12.74 -2.64 -12.54
C TYR A 213 -12.52 -1.91 -11.21
N PHE A 214 -12.13 -0.63 -11.27
CA PHE A 214 -11.86 0.17 -10.08
C PHE A 214 -13.15 0.49 -9.30
N LEU A 215 -14.25 0.74 -9.99
CA LEU A 215 -15.53 0.99 -9.34
C LEU A 215 -16.05 -0.28 -8.66
N ASP A 216 -16.09 -1.40 -9.38
CA ASP A 216 -16.73 -2.63 -8.91
C ASP A 216 -15.94 -3.30 -7.77
N TYR A 217 -14.60 -3.28 -7.82
CA TYR A 217 -13.78 -3.97 -6.82
C TYR A 217 -13.24 -3.06 -5.73
N TYR A 218 -12.90 -1.81 -6.05
CA TYR A 218 -12.28 -0.88 -5.10
C TYR A 218 -13.25 0.19 -4.59
N GLY A 219 -14.43 0.37 -5.20
CA GLY A 219 -15.28 1.52 -4.93
C GLY A 219 -14.66 2.85 -5.39
N VAL A 220 -13.73 2.80 -6.35
CA VAL A 220 -12.97 3.97 -6.83
C VAL A 220 -13.58 4.44 -8.15
N GLU A 221 -14.02 5.70 -8.19
CA GLU A 221 -14.82 6.23 -9.30
C GLU A 221 -14.00 6.64 -10.52
N ASN A 222 -12.76 7.12 -10.32
CA ASN A 222 -11.98 7.69 -11.41
C ASN A 222 -10.56 7.15 -11.47
N VAL A 223 -10.16 6.70 -12.66
CA VAL A 223 -8.80 6.31 -12.97
C VAL A 223 -8.09 7.44 -13.71
N ILE A 224 -7.12 8.07 -13.05
CA ILE A 224 -6.32 9.17 -13.59
C ILE A 224 -5.03 8.60 -14.20
N ILE A 225 -4.96 8.63 -15.54
CA ILE A 225 -3.80 8.12 -16.29
C ILE A 225 -2.80 9.25 -16.56
N THR A 226 -1.53 9.02 -16.22
CA THR A 226 -0.41 9.94 -16.48
C THR A 226 0.60 9.36 -17.46
N ASP A 227 1.48 10.19 -18.01
CA ASP A 227 2.68 9.68 -18.70
C ASP A 227 3.62 8.96 -17.70
N HIS A 228 4.31 7.91 -18.15
CA HIS A 228 5.36 7.23 -17.38
C HIS A 228 6.76 7.81 -17.66
N LEU A 229 7.70 7.60 -16.74
CA LEU A 229 9.12 7.91 -16.96
C LEU A 229 9.74 7.01 -18.02
N GLN A 230 10.72 7.54 -18.75
CA GLN A 230 11.55 6.78 -19.67
C GLN A 230 12.81 6.27 -18.97
N TYR A 231 13.26 5.07 -19.31
CA TYR A 231 14.50 4.46 -18.81
C TYR A 231 14.57 4.32 -17.28
N ASP A 232 13.44 4.28 -16.59
CA ASP A 232 13.34 3.81 -15.20
C ASP A 232 13.26 2.27 -15.11
N GLY A 233 12.95 1.61 -16.24
CA GLY A 233 12.93 0.15 -16.37
C GLY A 233 11.56 -0.48 -16.14
N THR A 234 10.61 0.25 -15.54
CA THR A 234 9.28 -0.29 -15.20
C THR A 234 8.13 0.54 -15.76
N GLY A 235 8.29 1.86 -15.90
CA GLY A 235 7.21 2.79 -16.20
C GLY A 235 6.23 3.01 -15.02
N HIS A 236 6.52 2.49 -13.83
CA HIS A 236 5.60 2.58 -12.69
C HIS A 236 5.49 4.00 -12.15
N ILE A 237 4.28 4.38 -11.74
CA ILE A 237 4.00 5.72 -11.21
C ILE A 237 4.71 5.99 -9.87
N ASP A 238 4.91 4.96 -9.03
CA ASP A 238 5.59 5.06 -7.73
C ASP A 238 7.08 5.46 -7.81
N MET A 239 7.65 5.50 -9.02
CA MET A 239 9.01 5.96 -9.24
C MET A 239 9.12 7.49 -9.21
N PHE A 240 8.01 8.22 -9.39
CA PHE A 240 8.06 9.69 -9.50
C PHE A 240 6.82 10.44 -9.00
N VAL A 241 5.78 9.75 -8.57
CA VAL A 241 4.60 10.34 -7.93
C VAL A 241 4.35 9.63 -6.60
N LYS A 242 3.89 10.37 -5.58
CA LYS A 242 3.44 9.80 -4.32
C LYS A 242 2.30 10.61 -3.72
N VAL A 243 1.21 9.95 -3.34
CA VAL A 243 0.11 10.60 -2.61
C VAL A 243 0.41 10.54 -1.12
N ILE A 244 0.45 11.70 -0.44
CA ILE A 244 0.87 11.78 0.97
C ILE A 244 -0.26 12.16 1.93
N ASN A 245 -1.40 12.61 1.41
CA ASN A 245 -2.67 12.77 2.11
C ASN A 245 -3.81 12.95 1.07
N ASP A 246 -5.03 13.14 1.56
CA ASP A 246 -6.25 13.22 0.76
C ASP A 246 -6.26 14.34 -0.30
N SER A 247 -5.34 15.30 -0.27
CA SER A 247 -5.26 16.37 -1.27
C SER A 247 -3.85 16.77 -1.68
N THR A 248 -2.80 16.05 -1.27
CA THR A 248 -1.40 16.44 -1.54
C THR A 248 -0.64 15.32 -2.22
N VAL A 249 -0.01 15.65 -3.33
CA VAL A 249 0.74 14.71 -4.17
C VAL A 249 2.14 15.25 -4.41
N ILE A 250 3.15 14.43 -4.13
CA ILE A 250 4.53 14.69 -4.51
C ILE A 250 4.71 14.28 -5.98
N VAL A 251 5.31 15.14 -6.79
CA VAL A 251 5.74 14.82 -8.16
C VAL A 251 7.21 15.19 -8.34
N GLY A 252 7.98 14.27 -8.93
CA GLY A 252 9.40 14.45 -9.21
C GLY A 252 9.71 15.70 -10.00
N GLU A 253 10.90 16.25 -9.78
CA GLU A 253 11.44 17.38 -10.51
C GLU A 253 12.91 17.17 -10.82
N TYR A 254 13.31 17.42 -12.06
CA TYR A 254 14.72 17.42 -12.44
C TYR A 254 15.20 18.87 -12.55
N THR A 255 16.45 19.15 -12.14
CA THR A 255 17.01 20.52 -12.19
C THR A 255 17.09 21.11 -13.59
N SER A 256 17.15 20.27 -14.63
CA SER A 256 17.26 20.69 -16.02
C SER A 256 16.80 19.58 -16.96
N SER A 257 16.58 19.93 -18.24
CA SER A 257 16.21 18.98 -19.29
C SER A 257 17.25 17.89 -19.57
N THR A 258 18.47 18.01 -19.03
CA THR A 258 19.55 17.02 -19.20
C THR A 258 19.85 16.24 -17.93
N SER A 259 19.17 16.54 -16.82
CA SER A 259 19.43 15.88 -15.53
C SER A 259 18.74 14.52 -15.42
N GLY A 260 17.56 14.36 -16.04
CA GLY A 260 16.86 13.07 -16.15
C GLY A 260 17.18 12.34 -17.45
N ALA A 261 16.83 11.05 -17.52
CA ALA A 261 16.92 10.28 -18.75
C ALA A 261 15.86 10.75 -19.76
N GLY A 262 16.16 10.63 -21.06
CA GLY A 262 15.20 10.90 -22.13
C GLY A 262 14.43 12.22 -21.96
N ASN A 263 13.10 12.14 -21.94
CA ASN A 263 12.20 13.28 -21.79
C ASN A 263 11.69 13.49 -20.35
N ASN A 264 12.30 12.86 -19.34
CA ASN A 264 11.74 12.79 -17.99
C ASN A 264 11.55 14.16 -17.32
N TYR A 265 12.39 15.16 -17.63
CA TYR A 265 12.18 16.53 -17.16
C TYR A 265 10.80 17.09 -17.57
N ASN A 266 10.42 16.90 -18.83
CA ASN A 266 9.13 17.39 -19.33
C ASN A 266 7.97 16.52 -18.83
N ILE A 267 8.15 15.20 -18.79
CA ILE A 267 7.14 14.27 -18.26
C ILE A 267 6.77 14.66 -16.82
N CYS A 268 7.76 14.79 -15.94
CA CYS A 268 7.55 15.24 -14.56
C CYS A 268 6.80 16.58 -14.46
N ASN A 269 7.16 17.56 -15.30
CA ASN A 269 6.49 18.87 -15.29
C ASN A 269 5.06 18.81 -15.83
N ASN A 270 4.81 17.99 -16.86
CA ASN A 270 3.48 17.82 -17.43
C ASN A 270 2.55 17.08 -16.47
N VAL A 271 3.03 16.02 -15.82
CA VAL A 271 2.26 15.27 -14.80
C VAL A 271 1.96 16.15 -13.59
N ALA A 272 2.93 16.95 -13.12
CA ALA A 272 2.68 17.93 -12.07
C ALA A 272 1.58 18.94 -12.45
N ALA A 273 1.61 19.46 -13.69
CA ALA A 273 0.59 20.38 -14.18
C ALA A 273 -0.78 19.72 -14.37
N GLN A 274 -0.81 18.46 -14.82
CA GLN A 274 -2.02 17.65 -14.92
C GLN A 274 -2.67 17.49 -13.55
N ILE A 275 -1.94 16.97 -12.56
CA ILE A 275 -2.46 16.69 -11.22
C ILE A 275 -2.92 17.98 -10.53
N ALA A 276 -2.17 19.08 -10.64
CA ALA A 276 -2.55 20.39 -10.09
C ALA A 276 -3.84 20.97 -10.72
N GLY A 277 -4.24 20.49 -11.90
CA GLY A 277 -5.49 20.86 -12.57
C GLY A 277 -6.71 20.01 -12.17
N LEU A 278 -6.53 19.01 -11.31
CA LEU A 278 -7.57 18.06 -10.90
C LEU A 278 -8.09 18.35 -9.49
N THR A 279 -9.25 17.80 -9.19
CA THR A 279 -9.84 17.76 -7.85
C THR A 279 -10.00 16.31 -7.41
N ASN A 280 -9.83 16.07 -6.11
CA ASN A 280 -10.10 14.78 -5.50
C ASN A 280 -11.62 14.50 -5.47
N GLY A 281 -12.05 13.29 -5.10
CA GLY A 281 -13.49 12.94 -5.12
C GLY A 281 -14.30 13.67 -4.03
N ASN A 282 -13.64 14.24 -3.03
CA ASN A 282 -14.23 15.16 -2.07
C ASN A 282 -14.36 16.62 -2.60
N GLY A 283 -14.04 16.86 -3.87
CA GLY A 283 -14.14 18.17 -4.51
C GLY A 283 -13.03 19.17 -4.12
N ARG A 284 -11.95 18.72 -3.48
CA ARG A 284 -10.80 19.57 -3.11
C ARG A 284 -9.74 19.52 -4.22
N PRO A 285 -9.15 20.66 -4.62
CA PRO A 285 -8.06 20.66 -5.59
C PRO A 285 -6.80 20.00 -5.02
N TYR A 286 -6.05 19.29 -5.85
CA TYR A 286 -4.76 18.73 -5.43
C TYR A 286 -3.71 19.83 -5.27
N THR A 287 -2.96 19.74 -4.18
CA THR A 287 -1.70 20.46 -3.98
C THR A 287 -0.55 19.59 -4.47
N VAL A 288 0.26 20.11 -5.38
CA VAL A 288 1.42 19.39 -5.93
C VAL A 288 2.71 19.92 -5.31
N GLU A 289 3.38 19.05 -4.56
CA GLU A 289 4.71 19.29 -4.02
C GLU A 289 5.77 18.77 -5.00
N ARG A 290 6.72 19.63 -5.39
CA ARG A 290 7.78 19.25 -6.33
C ARG A 290 9.00 18.76 -5.57
N MET A 291 9.43 17.53 -5.82
CA MET A 291 10.57 16.93 -5.13
C MET A 291 11.72 16.66 -6.07
N LEU A 292 12.88 17.19 -5.73
CA LEU A 292 14.06 17.07 -6.57
C LEU A 292 14.47 15.59 -6.72
N MET A 293 14.57 15.11 -7.95
CA MET A 293 15.07 13.78 -8.30
C MET A 293 16.59 13.79 -8.47
N PRO A 294 17.31 12.72 -8.09
CA PRO A 294 18.72 12.59 -8.40
C PRO A 294 18.95 12.50 -9.91
N PRO A 295 20.14 12.91 -10.41
CA PRO A 295 20.43 12.86 -11.84
C PRO A 295 20.50 11.40 -12.33
N TYR A 296 20.07 11.18 -13.57
CA TYR A 296 20.32 9.92 -14.27
C TYR A 296 21.82 9.69 -14.44
N SER A 297 22.31 8.53 -14.01
CA SER A 297 23.74 8.23 -14.01
C SER A 297 23.98 6.73 -14.16
N GLY A 298 25.01 6.36 -14.93
CA GLY A 298 25.42 4.96 -15.05
C GLY A 298 24.38 4.00 -15.65
N GLY A 299 23.35 4.51 -16.33
CA GLY A 299 22.24 3.68 -16.80
C GLY A 299 21.07 3.54 -15.82
N VAL A 300 21.12 4.23 -14.68
CA VAL A 300 20.17 4.09 -13.57
C VAL A 300 19.38 5.37 -13.37
N THR A 301 18.05 5.23 -13.27
CA THR A 301 17.13 6.29 -12.86
C THR A 301 16.88 6.19 -11.36
N TYR A 302 17.55 7.05 -10.60
CA TYR A 302 17.39 7.12 -9.14
C TYR A 302 16.13 7.91 -8.76
N THR A 303 15.60 7.68 -7.56
CA THR A 303 14.38 8.34 -7.09
C THR A 303 14.37 8.51 -5.57
N TYR A 304 13.98 9.67 -5.05
CA TYR A 304 13.65 9.83 -3.62
C TYR A 304 12.17 9.61 -3.31
N ILE A 305 11.35 9.42 -4.35
CA ILE A 305 9.88 9.36 -4.26
C ILE A 305 9.38 7.97 -3.98
N ASN A 306 10.17 6.94 -4.31
CA ASN A 306 9.88 5.53 -4.01
C ASN A 306 10.09 5.22 -2.51
N SER A 307 9.47 6.04 -1.67
CA SER A 307 9.46 6.00 -0.21
C SER A 307 8.24 5.22 0.29
N LEU A 308 8.30 4.78 1.54
CA LEU A 308 7.22 4.05 2.21
C LEU A 308 6.72 4.85 3.40
N ILE A 309 5.42 5.09 3.49
CA ILE A 309 4.80 5.65 4.70
C ILE A 309 4.50 4.48 5.64
N VAL A 310 4.78 4.57 6.94
CA VAL A 310 4.39 3.56 7.94
C VAL A 310 3.91 4.29 9.17
N ASN A 311 2.59 4.41 9.34
CA ASN A 311 1.97 5.18 10.43
C ASN A 311 2.55 6.60 10.57
N LYS A 312 3.45 6.85 11.53
CA LYS A 312 4.11 8.16 11.75
C LYS A 312 5.56 8.21 11.28
N LYS A 313 6.00 7.23 10.50
CA LYS A 313 7.34 7.17 9.89
C LYS A 313 7.24 7.24 8.37
N VAL A 314 8.27 7.78 7.73
CA VAL A 314 8.45 7.74 6.27
C VAL A 314 9.86 7.29 5.96
N PHE A 315 9.99 6.17 5.27
CA PHE A 315 11.26 5.59 4.87
C PHE A 315 11.59 6.08 3.47
N VAL A 316 12.67 6.86 3.34
CA VAL A 316 13.07 7.53 2.10
C VAL A 316 14.34 6.88 1.56
N PRO A 317 14.38 6.44 0.29
CA PRO A 317 15.61 5.91 -0.28
C PRO A 317 16.65 7.01 -0.43
N VAL A 318 17.90 6.77 -0.04
CA VAL A 318 19.03 7.69 -0.20
C VAL A 318 20.20 7.00 -0.88
N TYR A 319 21.14 7.77 -1.44
CA TYR A 319 22.16 7.24 -2.35
C TYR A 319 23.57 7.81 -2.15
N GLY A 320 23.77 8.68 -1.15
CA GLY A 320 25.03 9.39 -0.92
C GLY A 320 25.22 10.59 -1.84
N PHE A 321 24.15 11.11 -2.47
CA PHE A 321 24.22 12.36 -3.23
C PHE A 321 24.25 13.55 -2.27
N SER A 322 24.75 14.69 -2.75
CA SER A 322 24.70 15.94 -1.98
C SER A 322 23.27 16.45 -1.74
N THR A 323 22.28 15.88 -2.41
CA THR A 323 20.87 16.27 -2.30
C THR A 323 20.09 15.48 -1.24
N ASP A 324 20.62 14.35 -0.75
CA ASP A 324 19.95 13.49 0.25
C ASP A 324 19.42 14.31 1.45
N VAL A 325 20.29 15.11 2.07
CA VAL A 325 19.94 15.92 3.26
C VAL A 325 18.83 16.94 2.96
N ALA A 326 18.85 17.55 1.77
CA ALA A 326 17.86 18.55 1.40
C ALA A 326 16.49 17.91 1.14
N VAL A 327 16.47 16.71 0.56
CA VAL A 327 15.23 15.98 0.27
C VAL A 327 14.60 15.43 1.55
N LEU A 328 15.40 14.87 2.47
CA LEU A 328 14.89 14.46 3.78
C LEU A 328 14.27 15.64 4.55
N ALA A 329 14.93 16.80 4.57
CA ALA A 329 14.38 18.01 5.18
C ALA A 329 13.11 18.53 4.47
N GLN A 330 12.98 18.30 3.16
CA GLN A 330 11.76 18.64 2.44
C GLN A 330 10.60 17.72 2.82
N TYR A 331 10.84 16.41 2.95
CA TYR A 331 9.84 15.47 3.48
C TYR A 331 9.37 15.89 4.87
N GLU A 332 10.27 16.27 5.78
CA GLU A 332 9.91 16.76 7.12
C GLU A 332 9.00 18.00 7.07
N LEU A 333 9.24 18.89 6.10
CA LEU A 333 8.47 20.11 5.92
C LEU A 333 7.03 19.82 5.42
N ILE A 334 6.89 18.92 4.45
CA ILE A 334 5.60 18.64 3.80
C ILE A 334 4.78 17.55 4.52
N MET A 335 5.41 16.77 5.40
CA MET A 335 4.77 15.75 6.25
C MET A 335 5.00 16.06 7.74
N PRO A 336 4.45 17.18 8.26
CA PRO A 336 4.69 17.57 9.64
C PRO A 336 4.18 16.51 10.64
N GLY A 337 5.02 16.18 11.61
CA GLY A 337 4.73 15.19 12.64
C GLY A 337 5.09 13.74 12.24
N TYR A 338 5.62 13.53 11.04
CA TYR A 338 6.24 12.27 10.66
C TYR A 338 7.73 12.27 10.97
N GLU A 339 8.26 11.11 11.36
CA GLU A 339 9.69 10.84 11.44
C GLU A 339 10.19 10.40 10.06
N ILE A 340 11.17 11.12 9.52
CA ILE A 340 11.70 10.85 8.17
C ILE A 340 13.05 10.13 8.31
N ILE A 341 13.15 8.92 7.77
CA ILE A 341 14.31 8.05 7.93
C ILE A 341 14.88 7.68 6.55
N GLY A 342 16.16 7.96 6.33
CA GLY A 342 16.85 7.66 5.08
C GLY A 342 17.50 6.27 5.10
N TYR A 343 17.25 5.45 4.07
CA TYR A 343 17.90 4.14 3.90
C TYR A 343 18.72 4.06 2.60
N ASP A 344 19.94 3.56 2.69
CA ASP A 344 20.82 3.41 1.52
C ASP A 344 20.24 2.37 0.54
N CYS A 345 19.86 2.86 -0.64
CA CYS A 345 19.26 2.04 -1.70
C CYS A 345 20.21 1.83 -2.90
N ASN A 346 21.51 2.10 -2.76
CA ASN A 346 22.47 1.92 -3.86
C ASN A 346 22.55 0.50 -4.41
N GLN A 347 22.32 -0.53 -3.58
CA GLN A 347 22.35 -1.93 -4.01
C GLN A 347 21.12 -2.33 -4.83
N ILE A 348 19.94 -1.76 -4.50
CA ILE A 348 18.66 -2.15 -5.09
C ILE A 348 18.29 -1.32 -6.32
N ILE A 349 18.62 -0.03 -6.34
CA ILE A 349 18.19 0.88 -7.42
C ILE A 349 18.65 0.49 -8.85
N PRO A 350 19.80 -0.17 -9.08
CA PRO A 350 20.14 -0.68 -10.41
C PRO A 350 19.20 -1.77 -10.92
N ALA A 351 18.41 -2.40 -10.04
CA ALA A 351 17.35 -3.35 -10.39
C ALA A 351 15.98 -2.68 -10.63
N ASN A 352 15.95 -1.34 -10.75
CA ASN A 352 14.80 -0.52 -11.11
C ASN A 352 13.73 -0.38 -10.01
N GLY A 353 14.12 -0.47 -8.74
CA GLY A 353 13.23 -0.27 -7.59
C GLY A 353 13.96 0.19 -6.33
N ALA A 354 13.21 0.63 -5.32
CA ALA A 354 13.74 1.00 -4.02
C ALA A 354 12.80 0.50 -2.89
N ILE A 355 12.65 1.28 -1.80
CA ILE A 355 11.95 0.88 -0.58
C ILE A 355 10.49 0.52 -0.85
N HIS A 356 9.76 1.39 -1.58
CA HIS A 356 8.33 1.18 -1.82
C HIS A 356 8.05 -0.11 -2.59
N CYS A 357 8.99 -0.52 -3.46
CA CYS A 357 8.86 -1.71 -4.31
C CYS A 357 8.94 -3.05 -3.55
N ILE A 358 9.52 -3.05 -2.35
CA ILE A 358 9.81 -4.27 -1.58
C ILE A 358 9.00 -4.37 -0.28
N ALA A 359 7.97 -3.54 -0.15
CA ALA A 359 7.13 -3.46 1.03
C ALA A 359 5.67 -3.36 0.61
N MET A 360 4.81 -4.22 1.17
CA MET A 360 3.37 -4.14 0.98
C MET A 360 2.66 -3.85 2.30
N LYS A 361 1.69 -2.94 2.27
CA LYS A 361 1.00 -2.53 3.49
C LYS A 361 -0.06 -3.52 3.87
N VAL A 362 -0.25 -3.66 5.17
CA VAL A 362 -1.45 -4.27 5.75
C VAL A 362 -2.19 -3.14 6.45
N PRO A 363 -3.30 -2.63 5.89
CA PRO A 363 -4.00 -1.49 6.47
C PRO A 363 -4.48 -1.87 7.87
N ALA A 364 -4.56 -0.92 8.79
CA ALA A 364 -5.11 -1.17 10.12
C ALA A 364 -6.52 -1.76 9.98
N MET A 365 -6.99 -2.51 10.97
CA MET A 365 -8.44 -2.72 11.02
C MET A 365 -9.08 -1.33 11.09
N LEU A 366 -10.20 -1.11 10.38
CA LEU A 366 -11.07 -0.01 10.80
C LEU A 366 -11.31 -0.22 12.29
N PHE A 367 -11.45 0.86 13.05
CA PHE A 367 -11.98 0.74 14.39
C PHE A 367 -13.34 0.04 14.22
N GLN A 368 -13.36 -1.28 14.37
CA GLN A 368 -14.43 -1.94 15.08
C GLN A 368 -14.30 -1.28 16.43
N ASP A 369 -15.00 -0.17 16.60
CA ASP A 369 -15.39 0.17 17.94
C ASP A 369 -16.08 -1.10 18.41
N SER A 370 -15.37 -1.92 19.20
CA SER A 370 -16.07 -2.88 20.00
C SER A 370 -16.93 -1.98 20.86
N CYS A 371 -18.20 -1.88 20.52
CA CYS A 371 -19.19 -1.17 21.32
C CYS A 371 -19.42 -1.90 22.65
N ALA A 372 -18.44 -2.69 23.11
CA ALA A 372 -18.37 -3.36 24.40
C ALA A 372 -18.48 -2.38 25.57
N GLN A 373 -18.24 -1.08 25.36
CA GLN A 373 -18.47 -0.03 26.35
C GLN A 373 -19.81 0.70 26.15
N TRP A 374 -20.51 0.47 25.05
CA TRP A 374 -21.78 1.11 24.73
C TRP A 374 -22.93 0.16 25.05
N SER A 375 -23.99 0.70 25.65
CA SER A 375 -25.21 -0.05 25.96
C SER A 375 -26.28 0.25 24.92
N LYS A 376 -27.05 -0.75 24.50
CA LYS A 376 -28.21 -0.51 23.65
C LYS A 376 -29.16 0.49 24.29
N GLY A 377 -29.55 1.51 23.52
CA GLY A 377 -30.40 2.61 23.94
C GLY A 377 -29.65 3.77 24.59
N ASP A 378 -28.38 3.62 24.95
CA ASP A 378 -27.49 4.69 25.42
C ASP A 378 -26.64 5.17 24.22
N VAL A 379 -27.22 6.10 23.47
CA VAL A 379 -26.75 6.56 22.15
C VAL A 379 -25.74 7.72 22.31
N ASN A 380 -25.53 8.21 23.54
CA ASN A 380 -24.52 9.22 23.85
C ASN A 380 -23.36 8.70 24.74
N ALA A 381 -23.42 7.44 25.19
CA ALA A 381 -22.45 6.76 26.06
C ALA A 381 -22.22 7.45 27.41
N ASP A 382 -23.29 7.95 28.05
CA ASP A 382 -23.23 8.55 29.38
C ASP A 382 -23.68 7.60 30.52
N ASP A 383 -23.90 6.32 30.20
CA ASP A 383 -24.43 5.25 31.06
C ASP A 383 -25.89 5.49 31.51
N VAL A 384 -26.63 6.40 30.87
CA VAL A 384 -28.02 6.72 31.19
C VAL A 384 -28.89 6.75 29.93
N VAL A 385 -29.87 5.84 29.84
CA VAL A 385 -30.89 5.88 28.79
C VAL A 385 -31.98 6.91 29.15
N ASP A 386 -31.97 8.06 28.48
CA ASP A 386 -32.93 9.15 28.68
C ASP A 386 -33.40 9.82 27.37
N ILE A 387 -34.07 10.96 27.51
CA ILE A 387 -34.65 11.67 26.35
C ILE A 387 -33.59 12.17 25.36
N ILE A 388 -32.33 12.33 25.78
CA ILE A 388 -31.22 12.74 24.92
C ILE A 388 -30.92 11.63 23.90
N ASP A 389 -30.96 10.35 24.30
CA ASP A 389 -30.74 9.22 23.38
C ASP A 389 -31.81 9.14 22.31
N VAL A 390 -33.06 9.42 22.69
CA VAL A 390 -34.19 9.51 21.75
C VAL A 390 -33.97 10.63 20.73
N LEU A 391 -33.48 11.80 21.18
CA LEU A 391 -33.22 12.92 20.28
C LEU A 391 -32.09 12.60 19.30
N ILE A 392 -31.05 11.91 19.75
CA ILE A 392 -29.93 11.50 18.89
C ILE A 392 -30.38 10.43 17.91
N ALA A 393 -31.07 9.37 18.36
CA ALA A 393 -31.60 8.33 17.47
C ALA A 393 -32.56 8.90 16.40
N VAL A 394 -33.38 9.89 16.75
CA VAL A 394 -34.23 10.61 15.78
C VAL A 394 -33.38 11.43 14.80
N ASP A 395 -32.30 12.07 15.25
CA ASP A 395 -31.39 12.83 14.39
C ASP A 395 -30.70 11.91 13.36
N ILE A 396 -30.29 10.70 13.76
CA ILE A 396 -29.74 9.67 12.85
C ILE A 396 -30.72 9.35 11.72
N ILE A 397 -32.00 9.16 12.05
CA ILE A 397 -33.06 8.85 11.07
C ILE A 397 -33.30 10.04 10.13
N LEU A 398 -33.29 11.27 10.66
CA LEU A 398 -33.59 12.47 9.88
C LEU A 398 -32.43 12.94 9.00
N ASN A 399 -31.18 12.64 9.39
CA ASN A 399 -29.96 13.03 8.67
C ASN A 399 -29.33 11.86 7.89
N SER A 400 -30.11 10.82 7.55
CA SER A 400 -29.70 9.72 6.66
C SER A 400 -28.53 8.86 7.17
N GLY A 401 -28.43 8.61 8.48
CA GLY A 401 -27.49 7.63 9.01
C GLY A 401 -26.04 8.13 9.19
N GLU A 402 -25.79 9.44 9.10
CA GLU A 402 -24.47 10.01 9.44
C GLU A 402 -24.25 9.96 10.97
N ALA A 403 -23.85 8.80 11.48
CA ALA A 403 -23.50 8.58 12.88
C ALA A 403 -22.17 7.81 12.99
N GLN A 404 -21.48 7.98 14.12
CA GLN A 404 -20.34 7.10 14.41
C GLN A 404 -20.83 5.65 14.60
N PRO A 405 -20.02 4.64 14.24
CA PRO A 405 -20.44 3.23 14.30
C PRO A 405 -21.05 2.80 15.64
N CYS A 406 -20.49 3.21 16.79
CA CYS A 406 -21.10 2.86 18.08
C CYS A 406 -22.37 3.62 18.45
N VAL A 407 -22.51 4.85 17.96
CA VAL A 407 -23.77 5.59 18.10
C VAL A 407 -24.86 4.86 17.30
N TYR A 408 -24.52 4.40 16.10
CA TYR A 408 -25.42 3.60 15.27
C TYR A 408 -25.75 2.25 15.90
N PHE A 409 -24.74 1.52 16.41
CA PHE A 409 -24.93 0.27 17.16
C PHE A 409 -25.83 0.43 18.38
N ALA A 410 -25.62 1.48 19.18
CA ALA A 410 -26.42 1.72 20.37
C ALA A 410 -27.86 2.13 20.03
N ALA A 411 -28.04 2.79 18.89
CA ALA A 411 -29.35 3.19 18.39
C ALA A 411 -30.12 2.06 17.68
N ASP A 412 -29.44 1.05 17.11
CA ASP A 412 -30.05 -0.15 16.52
C ASP A 412 -30.50 -1.12 17.62
N MET A 413 -31.72 -0.93 18.08
CA MET A 413 -32.28 -1.62 19.23
C MET A 413 -32.67 -3.06 18.92
N ASP A 414 -33.08 -3.36 17.68
CA ASP A 414 -33.50 -4.68 17.25
C ASP A 414 -32.45 -5.50 16.49
N GLU A 415 -31.24 -4.94 16.29
CA GLU A 415 -30.10 -5.62 15.67
C GLU A 415 -30.34 -5.97 14.19
N ASP A 416 -31.21 -5.24 13.48
CA ASP A 416 -31.51 -5.49 12.07
C ASP A 416 -30.56 -4.77 11.08
N GLY A 417 -29.65 -3.94 11.59
CA GLY A 417 -28.69 -3.16 10.82
C GLY A 417 -29.20 -1.78 10.40
N ASN A 418 -30.44 -1.41 10.73
CA ASN A 418 -31.06 -0.13 10.38
C ASN A 418 -31.57 0.60 11.62
N VAL A 419 -31.18 1.87 11.78
CA VAL A 419 -31.81 2.74 12.79
C VAL A 419 -33.09 3.34 12.21
N THR A 420 -34.24 2.95 12.76
CA THR A 420 -35.57 3.36 12.31
C THR A 420 -36.41 3.94 13.46
N PHE A 421 -37.62 4.44 13.14
CA PHE A 421 -38.56 4.87 14.19
C PHE A 421 -39.01 3.72 15.11
N PHE A 422 -38.80 2.46 14.72
CA PHE A 422 -39.06 1.32 15.58
C PHE A 422 -38.08 1.28 16.76
N ASP A 423 -36.79 1.52 16.50
CA ASP A 423 -35.75 1.59 17.51
C ASP A 423 -35.98 2.72 18.50
N VAL A 424 -36.38 3.89 18.00
CA VAL A 424 -36.76 5.04 18.83
C VAL A 424 -37.89 4.68 19.81
N ILE A 425 -38.86 3.87 19.36
CA ILE A 425 -39.94 3.40 20.23
C ILE A 425 -39.40 2.44 21.29
N GLN A 426 -38.42 1.59 20.96
CA GLN A 426 -37.79 0.69 21.92
C GLN A 426 -36.99 1.45 22.99
N ILE A 427 -36.23 2.49 22.61
CA ILE A 427 -35.55 3.38 23.56
C ILE A 427 -36.58 4.08 24.46
N LEU A 428 -37.67 4.60 23.89
CA LEU A 428 -38.76 5.23 24.65
C LEU A 428 -39.43 4.27 25.65
N ASN A 429 -39.58 2.99 25.30
CA ASN A 429 -40.14 1.99 26.22
C ASN A 429 -39.20 1.74 27.41
N ILE A 430 -37.88 1.76 27.20
CA ILE A 430 -36.89 1.68 28.27
C ILE A 430 -37.04 2.87 29.23
N ILE A 431 -37.13 4.10 28.70
CA ILE A 431 -37.28 5.32 29.50
C ILE A 431 -38.58 5.33 30.31
N MET A 432 -39.65 4.78 29.73
CA MET A 432 -40.98 4.77 30.35
C MET A 432 -41.26 3.55 31.25
N ASP A 433 -40.30 2.64 31.41
CA ASP A 433 -40.47 1.34 32.10
C ASP A 433 -41.68 0.52 31.57
N LEU A 434 -41.88 0.49 30.24
CA LEU A 434 -43.05 -0.15 29.58
C LEU A 434 -42.82 -1.56 29.04
#